data_AF-A0A9W4TAS9-F1
#
_entry.id   AF-A0A9W4TAS9-F1
#
_cell.length_a   1.000
_cell.length_b   1.000
_cell.length_c   1.000
_cell.angle_alpha   90.00
_cell.angle_beta   90.00
_cell.angle_gamma   90.00
#
_symmetry.space_group_name_H-M   'P 1'
#
loop_
_entity.id
_entity.type
_entity.pdbx_description
1 polymer ?
#
loop_
_entity_poly.entity_id
_entity_poly.type
_entity_poly.pdbx_seq_one_letter_code
_entity_poly.pdbx_strand_id
1 'polypeptide(L)'
;LQKPLLEVMFKPTRPYTSDMTLDEKVKRTYHSLLKARRVKNRILILLNAFFLGQLINDDITLAQRILQCQTMTSHYHQSATRVYHLFETFGTQQIM
;
A
#
# COMPACT_ATOMS: atom_id res chain seq x y z
N LEU A 1 -28.30 13.66 -17.35
CA LEU A 1 -26.86 13.35 -17.17
C LEU A 1 -26.51 13.54 -15.69
N GLN A 2 -26.64 12.50 -14.87
CA GLN A 2 -26.19 12.52 -13.47
C GLN A 2 -25.13 11.43 -13.29
N LYS A 3 -23.87 11.79 -13.51
CA LYS A 3 -22.69 11.06 -13.04
C LYS A 3 -21.84 11.93 -12.09
N PRO A 4 -22.29 12.30 -10.87
CA PRO A 4 -21.34 12.84 -9.90
C PRO A 4 -21.32 12.12 -8.54
N LEU A 5 -22.18 11.12 -8.28
CA LEU A 5 -22.27 10.48 -6.96
C LEU A 5 -21.49 9.16 -6.84
N LEU A 6 -21.24 8.46 -7.94
CA LEU A 6 -20.53 7.17 -7.92
C LEU A 6 -19.00 7.32 -7.85
N GLU A 7 -18.43 8.39 -8.42
CA GLU A 7 -16.97 8.63 -8.38
C GLU A 7 -16.45 9.01 -6.99
N VAL A 8 -17.32 9.54 -6.12
CA VAL A 8 -16.94 9.96 -4.76
C VAL A 8 -16.95 8.79 -3.76
N MET A 9 -17.61 7.67 -4.08
CA MET A 9 -17.95 6.64 -3.09
C MET A 9 -16.86 5.61 -2.76
N PHE A 10 -15.79 5.48 -3.55
CA PHE A 10 -14.78 4.43 -3.31
C PHE A 10 -13.36 4.92 -3.59
N LYS A 11 -12.88 5.94 -2.87
CA LYS A 11 -11.44 6.18 -2.77
C LYS A 11 -10.88 5.17 -1.76
N PRO A 12 -9.99 4.25 -2.15
CA PRO A 12 -9.46 3.26 -1.22
C PRO A 12 -8.69 3.98 -0.11
N THR A 13 -9.16 3.78 1.13
CA THR A 13 -8.61 4.44 2.30
C THR A 13 -7.20 3.93 2.58
N ARG A 14 -6.24 4.85 2.69
CA ARG A 14 -4.87 4.49 3.08
C ARG A 14 -4.88 3.95 4.52
N PRO A 15 -4.06 2.94 4.84
CA PRO A 15 -3.98 2.41 6.21
C PRO A 15 -3.37 3.39 7.22
N TYR A 16 -2.80 4.50 6.76
CA TYR A 16 -2.03 5.48 7.50
C TYR A 16 -2.50 6.89 7.17
N THR A 17 -2.11 7.84 8.02
CA THR A 17 -2.40 9.27 7.88
C THR A 17 -1.13 10.06 7.55
N SER A 18 -1.25 11.31 7.12
CA SER A 18 -0.14 12.12 6.63
C SER A 18 0.87 12.52 7.71
N ASP A 19 0.39 12.68 8.94
CA ASP A 19 1.11 13.06 10.17
C ASP A 19 2.06 11.97 10.71
N MET A 20 1.93 10.72 10.26
CA MET A 20 2.81 9.63 10.67
C MET A 20 4.20 9.71 10.02
N THR A 21 5.23 9.27 10.75
CA THR A 21 6.56 9.03 10.20
C THR A 21 6.55 7.90 9.16
N LEU A 22 7.58 7.82 8.31
CA LEU A 22 7.69 6.75 7.32
C LEU A 22 7.66 5.36 7.96
N ASP A 23 8.40 5.16 9.06
CA ASP A 23 8.45 3.88 9.77
C ASP A 23 7.07 3.47 10.31
N GLU A 24 6.33 4.40 10.91
CA GLU A 24 4.96 4.15 11.37
C GLU A 24 4.02 3.81 10.21
N LYS A 25 4.12 4.54 9.10
CA LYS A 25 3.33 4.29 7.88
C LYS A 25 3.60 2.88 7.35
N VAL A 26 4.86 2.47 7.27
CA VAL A 26 5.26 1.13 6.80
C VAL A 26 4.76 0.05 7.75
N LYS A 27 5.01 0.17 9.06
CA LYS A 27 4.54 -0.80 10.08
C LYS A 27 3.04 -0.96 10.06
N ARG A 28 2.29 0.15 10.01
CA ARG A 28 0.83 0.14 10.01
C ARG A 28 0.27 -0.47 8.73
N THR A 29 0.83 -0.14 7.58
CA THR A 29 0.42 -0.71 6.28
C THR A 29 0.72 -2.19 6.19
N TYR A 30 1.91 -2.61 6.64
CA TYR A 30 2.29 -4.02 6.70
C TYR A 30 1.36 -4.82 7.63
N HIS A 31 1.03 -4.28 8.80
CA HIS A 31 0.08 -4.92 9.70
C HIS A 31 -1.32 -5.06 9.08
N SER A 32 -1.80 -4.05 8.36
CA SER A 32 -3.07 -4.12 7.61
C SER A 32 -3.03 -5.15 6.49
N LEU A 33 -1.90 -5.28 5.77
CA LEU A 33 -1.69 -6.35 4.79
C LEU A 33 -1.81 -7.74 5.42
N LEU A 34 -1.18 -7.96 6.57
CA LEU A 34 -1.27 -9.23 7.31
C LEU A 34 -2.69 -9.52 7.77
N LYS A 35 -3.43 -8.51 8.25
CA LYS A 35 -4.85 -8.63 8.59
C LYS A 35 -5.70 -9.03 7.39
N ALA A 36 -5.53 -8.35 6.25
CA ALA A 36 -6.23 -8.65 5.01
C ALA A 36 -5.97 -10.09 4.53
N ARG A 37 -4.73 -10.57 4.67
CA ARG A 37 -4.35 -11.96 4.37
C ARG A 37 -5.09 -12.96 5.24
N ARG A 38 -5.21 -12.71 6.55
CA ARG A 38 -5.91 -13.62 7.50
C ARG A 38 -7.38 -13.79 7.14
N VAL A 39 -8.05 -12.72 6.71
CA VAL A 39 -9.45 -12.76 6.28
C VAL A 39 -9.62 -13.12 4.80
N LYS A 40 -8.52 -13.45 4.10
CA LYS A 40 -8.49 -13.83 2.68
C LYS A 40 -9.16 -12.82 1.73
N ASN A 41 -9.18 -11.54 2.10
CA ASN A 41 -9.76 -10.50 1.26
C ASN A 41 -8.73 -10.04 0.22
N ARG A 42 -8.83 -10.57 -1.00
CA ARG A 42 -7.89 -10.31 -2.10
C ARG A 42 -7.74 -8.84 -2.45
N ILE A 43 -8.85 -8.10 -2.52
CA ILE A 43 -8.83 -6.66 -2.86
C ILE A 43 -8.05 -5.89 -1.79
N LEU A 44 -8.34 -6.14 -0.51
CA LEU A 44 -7.60 -5.50 0.58
C LEU A 44 -6.12 -5.91 0.60
N ILE A 45 -5.79 -7.16 0.27
CA ILE A 45 -4.39 -7.59 0.16
C ILE A 45 -3.66 -6.76 -0.90
N LEU A 46 -4.25 -6.62 -2.10
CA LEU A 46 -3.65 -5.87 -3.20
C LEU A 46 -3.55 -4.38 -2.88
N LEU A 47 -4.59 -3.77 -2.31
CA LEU A 47 -4.57 -2.35 -1.92
C LEU A 47 -3.49 -2.08 -0.87
N ASN A 48 -3.39 -2.90 0.18
CA ASN A 48 -2.36 -2.73 1.20
C ASN A 48 -0.95 -2.98 0.63
N ALA A 49 -0.79 -3.96 -0.25
CA ALA A 49 0.49 -4.23 -0.91
C ALA A 49 0.91 -3.07 -1.84
N PHE A 50 -0.03 -2.47 -2.57
CA PHE A 50 0.20 -1.28 -3.38
C PHE A 50 0.69 -0.12 -2.53
N PHE A 51 -0.04 0.24 -1.46
CA PHE A 51 0.36 1.33 -0.59
C PHE A 51 1.68 1.06 0.15
N LEU A 52 1.96 -0.20 0.49
CA LEU A 52 3.23 -0.58 1.10
C LEU A 52 4.38 -0.41 0.11
N GLY A 53 4.18 -0.87 -1.12
CA GLY A 53 5.15 -0.72 -2.21
C GLY A 53 5.42 0.74 -2.53
N GLN A 54 4.39 1.58 -2.50
CA GLN A 54 4.53 3.03 -2.65
C GLN A 54 5.45 3.62 -1.58
N LEU A 55 5.19 3.32 -0.29
CA LEU A 55 5.98 3.84 0.83
C LEU A 55 7.45 3.44 0.79
N ILE A 56 7.78 2.28 0.22
CA ILE A 56 9.15 1.73 0.19
C ILE A 56 9.87 1.99 -1.15
N ASN A 57 9.23 2.64 -2.11
CA ASN A 57 9.84 2.96 -3.40
C ASN A 57 9.81 4.45 -3.75
N ASP A 58 8.79 5.20 -3.34
CA ASP A 58 8.66 6.63 -3.66
C ASP A 58 9.42 7.50 -2.67
N ASP A 59 10.26 8.40 -3.17
CA ASP A 59 10.88 9.51 -2.43
C ASP A 59 11.58 9.13 -1.11
N ILE A 60 12.13 7.92 -1.03
CA ILE A 60 12.94 7.47 0.13
C ILE A 60 14.43 7.46 -0.17
N THR A 61 15.23 7.77 0.85
CA THR A 61 16.70 7.67 0.80
C THR A 61 17.16 6.21 0.87
N LEU A 62 18.40 5.94 0.47
CA LEU A 62 19.00 4.61 0.61
C LEU A 62 19.00 4.12 2.06
N ALA A 63 19.29 5.00 3.02
CA ALA A 63 19.26 4.68 4.44
C ALA A 63 17.85 4.30 4.91
N GLN A 64 16.82 5.03 4.47
CA GLN A 64 15.42 4.68 4.74
C GLN A 64 15.05 3.34 4.12
N ARG A 65 15.48 3.06 2.88
CA ARG A 65 15.23 1.78 2.21
C ARG A 65 15.82 0.61 3.01
N ILE A 66 17.06 0.73 3.48
CA ILE A 66 17.71 -0.30 4.31
C ILE A 66 16.92 -0.51 5.61
N LEU A 67 16.50 0.57 6.26
CA LEU A 67 15.72 0.50 7.49
C LEU A 67 14.37 -0.19 7.27
N GLN A 68 13.63 0.16 6.21
CA GLN A 68 12.32 -0.45 5.93
C GLN A 68 12.42 -1.93 5.53
N CYS A 69 13.53 -2.36 4.92
CA CYS A 69 13.80 -3.78 4.66
C CYS A 69 13.87 -4.62 5.94
N GLN A 70 14.19 -4.02 7.09
CA GLN A 70 14.21 -4.72 8.38
C GLN A 70 12.81 -4.89 9.00
N THR A 71 11.82 -4.12 8.55
CA THR A 71 10.46 -4.10 9.12
C THR A 71 9.59 -5.25 8.64
N MET A 72 9.92 -5.87 7.50
CA MET A 72 9.11 -6.95 6.89
C MET A 72 9.98 -8.04 6.28
N THR A 73 9.39 -9.20 5.99
CA THR A 73 10.14 -10.27 5.32
C THR A 73 10.39 -9.92 3.85
N SER A 74 11.47 -10.46 3.29
CA SER A 74 11.82 -10.29 1.86
C SER A 74 10.67 -10.65 0.92
N HIS A 75 9.86 -11.66 1.27
CA HIS A 75 8.66 -12.04 0.52
C HIS A 75 7.64 -10.90 0.40
N TYR A 76 7.32 -10.21 1.50
CA TYR A 76 6.36 -9.10 1.47
C TYR A 76 6.95 -7.85 0.82
N HIS A 77 8.23 -7.58 1.03
CA HIS A 77 8.92 -6.49 0.36
C HIS A 77 8.85 -6.66 -1.17
N GLN A 78 9.27 -7.81 -1.70
CA GLN A 78 9.22 -8.08 -3.14
C GLN A 78 7.79 -8.04 -3.70
N SER A 79 6.83 -8.61 -2.97
CA SER A 79 5.43 -8.62 -3.39
C SER A 79 4.86 -7.21 -3.44
N ALA A 80 5.13 -6.38 -2.43
CA ALA A 80 4.68 -4.99 -2.38
C ALA A 80 5.29 -4.16 -3.51
N THR A 81 6.59 -4.27 -3.75
CA THR A 81 7.26 -3.60 -4.88
C THR A 81 6.65 -4.01 -6.23
N ARG A 82 6.43 -5.31 -6.46
CA ARG A 82 5.82 -5.78 -7.71
C ARG A 82 4.40 -5.28 -7.90
N VAL A 83 3.59 -5.34 -6.84
CA VAL A 83 2.20 -4.85 -6.88
C VAL A 83 2.17 -3.35 -7.13
N TYR A 84 3.06 -2.58 -6.50
CA TYR A 84 3.16 -1.15 -6.75
C TYR A 84 3.45 -0.86 -8.22
N HIS A 85 4.53 -1.41 -8.79
CA HIS A 85 4.86 -1.20 -10.20
C HIS A 85 3.82 -1.74 -11.18
N LEU A 86 3.09 -2.80 -10.81
CA LEU A 86 2.01 -3.32 -11.66
C LEU A 86 0.86 -2.32 -11.81
N PHE A 87 0.58 -1.52 -10.77
CA PHE A 87 -0.56 -0.62 -10.73
C PHE A 87 -0.18 0.87 -10.70
N GLU A 88 1.10 1.24 -10.68
CA GLU A 88 1.54 2.63 -10.53
C GLU A 88 0.98 3.56 -11.62
N THR A 89 0.86 3.05 -12.85
CA THR A 89 0.35 3.81 -14.01
C THR A 89 -1.10 4.27 -13.85
N PHE A 90 -1.95 3.47 -13.23
CA PHE A 90 -3.39 3.73 -13.12
C PHE A 90 -3.88 3.81 -11.66
N GLY A 91 -2.97 3.65 -10.72
CA GLY A 91 -3.22 3.62 -9.30
C GLY A 91 -4.16 2.51 -8.84
N THR A 92 -4.74 2.72 -7.67
CA THR A 92 -5.62 1.76 -7.01
C THR A 92 -6.97 1.54 -7.71
N GLN A 93 -7.30 2.34 -8.73
CA GLN A 93 -8.54 2.18 -9.52
C GLN A 93 -8.56 0.84 -10.28
N GLN A 94 -7.41 0.30 -10.67
CA GLN A 94 -7.32 -1.01 -11.33
C GLN A 94 -7.44 -2.21 -10.37
N ILE A 95 -7.40 -1.97 -9.07
CA ILE A 95 -7.49 -3.02 -8.05
C ILE A 95 -8.95 -3.28 -7.63
N MET A 96 -9.83 -2.28 -7.81
CA MET A 96 -11.23 -2.29 -7.37
C MET A 96 -12.20 -2.66 -8.48
#